data_AF-A0A819PKC8-F1
#
_entry.id   AF-A0A819PKC8-F1
#
_cell.length_a   1.000
_cell.length_b   1.000
_cell.length_c   1.000
_cell.angle_alpha   90.00
_cell.angle_beta   90.00
_cell.angle_gamma   90.00
#
_symmetry.space_group_name_H-M   'P 1'
#
loop_
_entity.id
_entity.type
_entity.pdbx_description
1 polymer ?
#
loop_
_entity_poly.entity_id
_entity_poly.type
_entity_poly.pdbx_seq_one_letter_code
_entity_poly.pdbx_strand_id
1 'polypeptide(L)'
;MLICFLFELFDEATILIQGESYATISLIIPTVLGILFDLERELSSSTLILASLCKALISSIKSRFSGLLHHVEIDVSFDSYSMSKRFSDVIFLIYPLLDGRFQLLWLNTLHTDVKARVLEKIRSAFVHFVELTYIFEENSE
;
A
#
# COMPACT_ATOMS: atom_id res chain seq x y z
N MET A 1 11.64 -4.91 24.96
CA MET A 1 10.55 -3.93 24.82
C MET A 1 10.41 -3.45 23.37
N LEU A 2 11.49 -3.10 22.64
CA LEU A 2 11.43 -2.65 21.24
C LEU A 2 10.90 -3.68 20.21
N ILE A 3 11.16 -4.97 20.39
CA ILE A 3 10.69 -6.01 19.44
C ILE A 3 9.17 -6.23 19.51
N CYS A 4 8.55 -6.07 20.69
CA CYS A 4 7.11 -6.30 20.87
C CYS A 4 6.28 -5.32 20.04
N PHE A 5 6.67 -4.04 20.04
CA PHE A 5 6.02 -3.01 19.24
C PHE A 5 6.04 -3.31 17.73
N LEU A 6 7.15 -3.86 17.21
CA LEU A 6 7.20 -4.24 15.79
C LEU A 6 6.19 -5.33 15.46
N PHE A 7 5.98 -6.31 16.34
CA PHE A 7 4.99 -7.36 16.10
C PHE A 7 3.56 -6.88 16.30
N GLU A 8 3.32 -5.91 17.19
CA GLU A 8 2.02 -5.26 17.34
C GLU A 8 1.54 -4.63 16.02
N LEU A 9 2.43 -4.00 15.24
CA LEU A 9 2.09 -3.46 13.91
C LEU A 9 1.54 -4.54 12.95
N PHE A 10 2.14 -5.74 12.96
CA PHE A 10 1.68 -6.85 12.12
C PHE A 10 0.44 -7.53 12.69
N ASP A 11 0.28 -7.57 14.00
CA ASP A 11 -0.91 -8.11 14.66
C ASP A 11 -2.13 -7.23 14.38
N GLU A 12 -2.01 -5.92 14.56
CA GLU A 12 -3.06 -4.95 14.20
C GLU A 12 -3.41 -5.06 12.71
N ALA A 13 -2.43 -5.10 11.82
CA ALA A 13 -2.66 -5.30 10.40
C ALA A 13 -3.36 -6.62 10.08
N THR A 14 -3.05 -7.69 10.81
CA THR A 14 -3.69 -9.00 10.63
C THR A 14 -5.14 -8.96 11.07
N ILE A 15 -5.42 -8.42 12.25
CA ILE A 15 -6.78 -8.22 12.77
C ILE A 15 -7.60 -7.34 11.80
N LEU A 16 -6.97 -6.31 11.25
CA LEU A 16 -7.58 -5.38 10.30
C LEU A 16 -7.70 -5.92 8.87
N ILE A 17 -7.04 -7.00 8.47
CA ILE A 17 -7.17 -7.54 7.10
C ILE A 17 -7.97 -8.83 7.08
N GLN A 18 -8.05 -9.53 8.22
CA GLN A 18 -8.83 -10.76 8.36
C GLN A 18 -10.27 -10.52 8.83
N GLY A 19 -10.70 -9.28 9.05
CA GLY A 19 -12.07 -9.01 9.46
C GLY A 19 -13.07 -9.33 8.35
N GLU A 20 -14.11 -10.08 8.71
CA GLU A 20 -15.19 -10.50 7.81
C GLU A 20 -16.18 -9.35 7.50
N SER A 21 -16.11 -8.25 8.26
CA SER A 21 -17.16 -7.22 8.32
C SER A 21 -16.88 -5.98 7.46
N TYR A 22 -15.71 -5.85 6.83
CA TYR A 22 -15.34 -4.66 6.05
C TYR A 22 -14.52 -5.05 4.82
N ALA A 23 -14.54 -4.19 3.79
CA ALA A 23 -13.73 -4.39 2.59
C ALA A 23 -12.24 -4.34 2.97
N THR A 24 -11.52 -5.44 2.72
CA THR A 24 -10.11 -5.60 3.11
C THR A 24 -9.18 -4.99 2.06
N ILE A 25 -9.64 -4.86 0.82
CA ILE A 25 -8.86 -4.33 -0.30
C ILE A 25 -8.52 -2.84 -0.14
N SER A 26 -9.40 -2.04 0.47
CA SER A 26 -9.16 -0.62 0.75
C SER A 26 -8.12 -0.39 1.85
N LEU A 27 -7.85 -1.41 2.67
CA LEU A 27 -6.87 -1.36 3.76
C LEU A 27 -5.45 -1.71 3.32
N ILE A 28 -5.29 -2.33 2.15
CA ILE A 28 -3.99 -2.86 1.73
C ILE A 28 -2.97 -1.73 1.58
N ILE A 29 -3.25 -0.68 0.80
CA ILE A 29 -2.25 0.37 0.58
C ILE A 29 -1.96 1.23 1.82
N PRO A 30 -2.96 1.67 2.62
CA PRO A 30 -2.65 2.42 3.84
C PRO A 30 -1.86 1.58 4.84
N THR A 31 -2.20 0.30 5.02
CA THR A 31 -1.50 -0.58 5.97
C THR A 31 -0.08 -0.90 5.51
N VAL A 32 0.12 -1.23 4.23
CA VAL A 32 1.46 -1.52 3.70
C VAL A 32 2.37 -0.31 3.82
N LEU A 33 1.87 0.89 3.49
CA LEU A 33 2.64 2.13 3.63
C LEU A 33 2.95 2.46 5.09
N GLY A 34 1.97 2.32 5.98
CA GLY A 34 2.14 2.56 7.42
C GLY A 34 3.25 1.68 7.99
N ILE A 35 3.17 0.37 7.79
CA ILE A 35 4.19 -0.58 8.28
C ILE A 35 5.56 -0.27 7.65
N LEU A 36 5.61 0.01 6.34
CA LEU A 36 6.86 0.28 5.66
C LEU A 36 7.56 1.53 6.24
N PHE A 37 6.85 2.65 6.37
CA PHE A 37 7.42 3.89 6.89
C PHE A 37 7.77 3.80 8.37
N ASP A 38 7.00 3.03 9.16
CA ASP A 38 7.34 2.77 10.55
C ASP A 38 8.63 1.95 10.68
N LEU A 39 8.82 0.93 9.83
CA LEU A 39 10.06 0.16 9.78
C LEU A 39 11.26 0.99 9.29
N GLU A 40 11.07 1.86 8.29
CA GLU A 40 12.13 2.75 7.79
C GLU A 40 12.54 3.78 8.85
N ARG A 41 11.56 4.32 9.59
CA ARG A 41 11.79 5.21 10.74
C ARG A 41 12.56 4.49 11.83
N GLU A 42 12.11 3.28 12.21
CA GLU A 42 12.76 2.50 13.25
C GLU A 42 14.19 2.10 12.85
N LEU A 43 14.42 1.70 11.60
CA LEU A 43 15.74 1.39 11.07
C LEU A 43 16.71 2.57 11.22
N SER A 44 16.22 3.80 11.07
CA SER A 44 17.02 5.02 11.20
C SER A 44 17.39 5.35 12.66
N SER A 45 16.62 4.86 13.64
CA SER A 45 16.83 5.12 15.08
C SER A 45 17.40 3.93 15.86
N SER A 46 17.56 2.77 15.22
CA SER A 46 17.73 1.47 15.89
C SER A 46 19.15 1.04 16.24
N THR A 47 19.25 0.15 17.23
CA THR A 47 20.46 -0.65 17.51
C THR A 47 20.72 -1.69 16.40
N LEU A 48 21.95 -2.20 16.33
CA LEU A 48 22.44 -3.09 15.26
C LEU A 48 21.59 -4.35 15.01
N ILE A 49 21.00 -4.93 16.06
CA ILE A 49 20.15 -6.14 15.98
C ILE A 49 18.75 -5.79 15.44
N LEU A 50 18.17 -4.67 15.88
CA LEU A 50 16.85 -4.27 15.39
C LEU A 50 16.93 -3.77 13.95
N ALA A 51 18.08 -3.19 13.56
CA ALA A 51 18.35 -2.80 12.19
C ALA A 51 18.36 -3.98 11.21
N SER A 52 18.90 -5.14 11.58
CA SER A 52 18.88 -6.32 10.70
C SER A 52 17.47 -6.90 10.53
N LEU A 53 16.68 -6.93 11.62
CA LEU A 53 15.27 -7.33 11.57
C LEU A 53 14.45 -6.37 10.69
N CYS A 54 14.59 -5.06 10.88
CA CYS A 54 13.89 -4.06 10.08
C CYS A 54 14.25 -4.19 8.60
N LYS A 55 15.54 -4.37 8.26
CA LYS A 55 15.96 -4.62 6.87
C LYS A 55 15.30 -5.86 6.27
N ALA A 56 15.23 -6.95 7.03
CA ALA A 56 14.59 -8.18 6.58
C ALA A 56 13.07 -7.99 6.35
N LEU A 57 12.38 -7.29 7.26
CA LEU A 57 10.95 -7.00 7.14
C LEU A 57 10.66 -6.03 6.00
N ILE A 58 11.45 -4.96 5.84
CA ILE A 58 11.34 -4.01 4.71
C ILE A 58 11.53 -4.75 3.39
N SER A 59 12.57 -5.57 3.27
CA SER A 59 12.81 -6.38 2.06
C SER A 59 11.64 -7.33 1.78
N SER A 60 11.12 -7.97 2.82
CA SER A 60 9.97 -8.88 2.77
C SER A 60 8.69 -8.17 2.27
N ILE A 61 8.41 -6.95 2.74
CA ILE A 61 7.28 -6.11 2.31
C ILE A 61 7.50 -5.64 0.87
N LYS A 62 8.66 -5.04 0.57
CA LYS A 62 9.00 -4.54 -0.77
C LYS A 62 8.88 -5.63 -1.83
N SER A 63 9.27 -6.86 -1.50
CA SER A 63 9.23 -8.00 -2.43
C SER A 63 7.80 -8.45 -2.72
N ARG A 64 6.96 -8.54 -1.68
CA ARG A 64 5.56 -8.99 -1.81
C ARG A 64 4.66 -7.96 -2.47
N PHE A 65 4.86 -6.68 -2.13
CA PHE A 65 4.03 -5.57 -2.58
C PHE A 65 4.70 -4.71 -3.65
N SER A 66 5.66 -5.27 -4.39
CA SER A 66 6.43 -4.54 -5.42
C SER A 66 5.55 -3.83 -6.44
N GLY A 67 4.48 -4.48 -6.89
CA GLY A 67 3.52 -3.88 -7.84
C GLY A 67 2.76 -2.70 -7.23
N LEU A 68 2.38 -2.81 -5.96
CA LEU A 68 1.67 -1.75 -5.23
C LEU A 68 2.57 -0.55 -4.98
N LEU A 69 3.79 -0.81 -4.51
CA LEU A 69 4.78 0.21 -4.19
C LEU A 69 5.25 0.96 -5.44
N HIS A 70 5.27 0.29 -6.59
CA HIS A 70 5.55 0.94 -7.87
C HIS A 70 4.52 2.02 -8.22
N HIS A 71 3.23 1.80 -7.93
CA HIS A 71 2.18 2.80 -8.19
C HIS A 71 2.40 4.09 -7.41
N VAL A 72 2.93 3.97 -6.19
CA VAL A 72 3.24 5.08 -5.28
C VAL A 72 4.70 5.51 -5.31
N GLU A 73 5.45 5.08 -6.33
CA GLU A 73 6.83 5.51 -6.62
C GLU A 73 7.81 5.30 -5.46
N ILE A 74 7.55 4.30 -4.63
CA ILE A 74 8.51 3.89 -3.61
C ILE A 74 9.58 3.05 -4.29
N ASP A 75 10.86 3.35 -4.02
CA ASP A 75 11.95 2.59 -4.61
C ASP A 75 11.94 1.14 -4.11
N VAL A 76 11.84 0.25 -5.10
CA VAL A 76 11.85 -1.20 -4.94
C VAL A 76 13.11 -1.72 -5.64
N SER A 77 14.28 -1.36 -5.11
CA SER A 77 15.58 -1.83 -5.57
C SER A 77 15.76 -3.31 -5.18
N PHE A 78 15.28 -4.20 -6.05
CA PHE A 78 15.71 -5.60 -6.06
C PHE A 78 16.70 -5.80 -7.20
N ASP A 79 17.67 -6.69 -6.99
CA ASP A 79 18.50 -7.24 -8.06
C ASP A 79 17.59 -7.90 -9.11
N SER A 80 17.17 -7.12 -10.10
CA SER A 80 16.66 -7.38 -11.46
C SER A 80 15.77 -8.58 -11.80
N TYR A 81 15.49 -9.54 -10.91
CA TYR A 81 15.01 -10.86 -11.35
C TYR A 81 13.57 -11.22 -11.01
N SER A 82 12.85 -10.43 -10.21
CA SER A 82 11.40 -10.52 -10.22
C SER A 82 10.78 -9.27 -9.61
N MET A 83 10.49 -8.27 -10.43
CA MET A 83 9.39 -7.38 -10.07
C MET A 83 8.15 -8.29 -10.08
N SER A 84 7.71 -8.72 -8.90
CA SER A 84 6.54 -9.58 -8.82
C SER A 84 5.35 -8.75 -9.31
N LYS A 85 4.55 -9.28 -10.24
CA LYS A 85 3.26 -8.69 -10.66
C LYS A 85 2.20 -8.76 -9.55
N ARG A 86 2.59 -9.08 -8.31
CA ARG A 86 1.66 -9.17 -7.19
C ARG A 86 1.30 -7.76 -6.76
N PHE A 87 0.02 -7.58 -6.47
CA PHE A 87 -0.56 -6.30 -6.06
C PHE A 87 -0.29 -5.13 -7.03
N SER A 88 -0.06 -5.42 -8.33
CA SER A 88 0.16 -4.39 -9.36
C SER A 88 -1.13 -3.85 -9.98
N ASP A 89 -2.28 -4.35 -9.56
CA ASP A 89 -3.57 -3.91 -10.09
C ASP A 89 -3.91 -2.51 -9.56
N VAL A 90 -4.41 -1.63 -10.43
CA VAL A 90 -4.77 -0.26 -10.09
C VAL A 90 -5.95 -0.19 -9.10
N ILE A 91 -6.69 -1.29 -8.97
CA ILE A 91 -7.76 -1.47 -7.99
C ILE A 91 -7.33 -1.13 -6.55
N PHE A 92 -6.07 -1.40 -6.20
CA PHE A 92 -5.53 -1.11 -4.87
C PHE A 92 -5.34 0.39 -4.62
N LEU A 93 -5.39 1.24 -5.66
CA LEU A 93 -5.41 2.70 -5.53
C LEU A 93 -6.84 3.26 -5.49
N ILE A 94 -7.78 2.62 -6.19
CA ILE A 94 -9.17 3.07 -6.31
C ILE A 94 -9.97 2.74 -5.06
N TYR A 95 -9.87 1.52 -4.53
CA TYR A 95 -10.71 1.10 -3.41
C TYR A 95 -10.52 1.90 -2.11
N PRO A 96 -9.30 2.31 -1.73
CA PRO A 96 -9.12 3.22 -0.59
C PRO A 96 -9.84 4.56 -0.77
N LEU A 97 -9.91 5.08 -2.01
CA LEU A 97 -10.67 6.30 -2.32
C LEU A 97 -12.18 6.09 -2.08
N LEU A 98 -12.71 4.91 -2.43
CA LEU A 98 -14.11 4.58 -2.27
C LEU A 98 -14.50 4.23 -0.82
N ASP A 99 -13.51 3.97 0.03
CA ASP A 99 -13.72 3.69 1.44
C ASP A 99 -13.79 5.00 2.24
N GLY A 100 -14.96 5.28 2.81
CA GLY A 100 -15.21 6.49 3.59
C GLY A 100 -14.28 6.70 4.79
N ARG A 101 -13.60 5.64 5.27
CA ARG A 101 -12.61 5.70 6.36
C ARG A 101 -11.28 6.29 5.91
N PHE A 102 -10.85 6.01 4.67
CA PHE A 102 -9.52 6.38 4.17
C PHE A 102 -9.58 7.53 3.18
N GLN A 103 -10.47 7.44 2.18
CA GLN A 103 -10.55 8.37 1.07
C GLN A 103 -9.14 8.62 0.48
N LEU A 104 -8.67 9.86 0.49
CA LEU A 104 -7.33 10.27 0.05
C LEU A 104 -6.36 10.56 1.21
N LEU A 105 -6.77 10.33 2.46
CA LEU A 105 -5.97 10.69 3.65
C LEU A 105 -4.65 9.92 3.71
N TRP A 106 -4.63 8.68 3.24
CA TRP A 106 -3.42 7.86 3.19
C TRP A 106 -2.32 8.45 2.30
N LEU A 107 -2.66 9.32 1.32
CA LEU A 107 -1.66 10.01 0.51
C LEU A 107 -0.80 10.99 1.33
N ASN A 108 -1.24 11.39 2.52
CA ASN A 108 -0.46 12.28 3.39
C ASN A 108 0.82 11.62 3.93
N THR A 109 0.94 10.30 3.82
CA THR A 109 2.20 9.60 4.15
C THR A 109 3.25 9.71 3.04
N LEU A 110 2.88 10.22 1.85
CA LEU A 110 3.78 10.36 0.72
C LEU A 110 4.36 11.78 0.64
N HIS A 111 5.54 11.91 0.03
CA HIS A 111 6.11 13.22 -0.31
C HIS A 111 5.20 14.00 -1.28
N THR A 112 5.18 15.33 -1.17
CA THR A 112 4.26 16.21 -1.91
C THR A 112 4.32 16.01 -3.43
N ASP A 113 5.51 15.81 -3.98
CA ASP A 113 5.73 15.61 -5.40
C ASP A 113 5.19 14.25 -5.87
N VAL A 114 5.42 13.19 -5.08
CA VAL A 114 4.87 11.84 -5.32
C VAL A 114 3.34 11.86 -5.21
N LYS A 115 2.81 12.50 -4.17
CA LYS A 115 1.37 12.63 -3.90
C LYS A 115 0.61 13.18 -5.11
N ALA A 116 1.12 14.22 -5.76
CA ALA A 116 0.48 14.81 -6.93
C ALA A 116 0.40 13.83 -8.11
N ARG A 117 1.47 13.07 -8.36
CA ARG A 117 1.51 12.06 -9.43
C ARG A 117 0.60 10.86 -9.15
N VAL A 118 0.59 10.39 -7.90
CA VAL A 118 -0.31 9.32 -7.46
C VAL A 118 -1.77 9.75 -7.56
N LEU A 119 -2.07 11.00 -7.19
CA LEU A 119 -3.43 11.55 -7.31
C LEU A 119 -3.91 11.57 -8.76
N GLU A 120 -3.05 11.95 -9.70
CA GLU A 120 -3.38 11.91 -11.13
C GLU A 120 -3.60 10.48 -11.63
N LYS A 121 -2.79 9.51 -11.17
CA LYS A 121 -3.02 8.08 -11.46
C LYS A 121 -4.37 7.60 -10.95
N ILE A 122 -4.73 7.94 -9.70
CA ILE A 122 -6.03 7.61 -9.10
C ILE A 122 -7.17 8.22 -9.91
N ARG A 123 -7.06 9.50 -10.27
CA ARG A 123 -8.06 10.21 -11.07
C ARG A 123 -8.27 9.54 -12.42
N SER A 124 -7.19 9.28 -13.16
CA SER A 124 -7.24 8.62 -14.47
C SER A 124 -7.88 7.24 -14.38
N ALA A 125 -7.48 6.44 -13.40
CA ALA A 125 -8.02 5.10 -13.19
C ALA A 125 -9.49 5.10 -12.77
N PHE A 126 -9.89 6.07 -11.94
CA PHE A 126 -11.28 6.20 -11.50
C PHE A 126 -12.21 6.63 -12.64
N VAL A 127 -11.78 7.58 -13.48
CA VAL A 127 -12.55 7.96 -14.69
C VAL A 127 -12.74 6.76 -15.59
N HIS A 128 -11.68 6.00 -15.86
CA HIS A 128 -11.77 4.80 -16.68
C HIS A 128 -12.71 3.74 -16.07
N PHE A 129 -12.65 3.54 -14.75
CA PHE A 129 -13.54 2.61 -14.04
C PHE A 129 -15.01 3.02 -14.18
N VAL A 130 -15.32 4.31 -14.07
CA VAL A 130 -16.67 4.83 -14.24
C VAL A 130 -17.14 4.69 -15.69
N GLU A 131 -16.32 5.05 -16.68
CA GLU A 131 -16.64 4.90 -18.10
C GLU A 131 -16.97 3.46 -18.49
N LEU A 132 -16.19 2.49 -18.00
CA LEU A 132 -16.48 1.07 -18.21
C LEU A 132 -17.85 0.69 -17.64
N THR A 133 -18.18 1.19 -16.45
CA THR A 133 -19.47 0.89 -15.79
C THR A 133 -20.64 1.40 -16.63
N TYR A 134 -20.56 2.62 -17.16
CA TYR A 134 -21.59 3.18 -18.05
C TYR A 134 -21.75 2.38 -19.35
N ILE A 135 -20.64 1.94 -19.96
CA ILE A 135 -20.68 1.12 -21.19
C ILE A 135 -21.35 -0.24 -20.93
N PHE A 136 -21.15 -0.85 -19.76
CA PHE A 136 -21.82 -2.10 -19.42
C PHE A 136 -23.32 -1.93 -19.18
N GLU A 137 -23.75 -0.80 -18.61
CA GLU A 137 -25.18 -0.51 -18.42
C GLU A 137 -25.89 -0.30 -19.77
N GLU A 138 -25.30 0.44 -20.72
CA GLU A 138 -25.91 0.67 -22.05
C GLU A 138 -25.99 -0.59 -22.93
N ASN A 139 -25.09 -1.58 -22.74
CA ASN A 139 -25.09 -2.83 -23.52
C ASN A 139 -25.90 -3.97 -22.89
N SER A 140 -26.54 -3.71 -21.74
CA SER A 140 -27.36 -4.68 -21.01
C SER A 140 -28.87 -4.44 -21.14
N GLU A 141 -29.27 -3.38 -21.84
CA GLU A 141 -30.66 -3.07 -22.25
C GLU A 141 -30.94 -3.53 -23.70
#